data_AF-A0A7Y1ZJ96-F1
#
_entry.id   AF-A0A7Y1ZJ96-F1
#
_cell.length_a   1.000
_cell.length_b   1.000
_cell.length_c   1.000
_cell.angle_alpha   90.00
_cell.angle_beta   90.00
_cell.angle_gamma   90.00
#
_symmetry.space_group_name_H-M   'P 1'
#
loop_
_entity.id
_entity.type
_entity.pdbx_description
1 polymer ?
#
loop_
_entity_poly.entity_id
_entity_poly.type
_entity_poly.pdbx_seq_one_letter_code
_entity_poly.pdbx_strand_id
1 'polypeptide(L)' 'FATTMQEGIPDFEDAIPGQPLRVAMYSRQHAIELVEGTGWHIDSLNDPLEHVQHYMICSPI' A
#
# COMPACT_ATOMS: atom_id res chain seq x y z
N PHE A 1 -21.62 -13.62 0.21
CA PHE A 1 -20.54 -12.61 0.28
C PHE A 1 -19.23 -13.38 0.22
N ALA A 2 -18.54 -13.36 -0.92
CA ALA A 2 -17.30 -14.10 -1.08
C ALA A 2 -16.17 -13.30 -0.41
N THR A 3 -15.71 -13.79 0.73
CA THR A 3 -14.45 -13.37 1.34
C THR A 3 -13.34 -14.02 0.52
N THR A 4 -12.84 -13.33 -0.50
CA THR A 4 -11.64 -13.79 -1.21
C THR A 4 -10.47 -13.59 -0.25
N MET A 5 -10.04 -14.68 0.39
CA MET A 5 -8.82 -14.67 1.19
C MET A 5 -7.65 -14.30 0.27
N GLN A 6 -7.04 -13.17 0.53
CA GLN A 6 -5.82 -12.66 -0.10
C GLN A 6 -4.61 -13.43 0.47
N GLU A 7 -4.64 -14.77 0.41
CA GLU A 7 -3.52 -15.61 0.87
C GLU A 7 -2.35 -15.45 -0.10
N GLY A 8 -1.33 -14.67 0.31
CA GLY A 8 -0.02 -14.65 -0.35
C GLY A 8 0.68 -13.29 -0.48
N ILE A 9 0.04 -12.16 -0.14
CA ILE A 9 0.70 -10.84 -0.17
C ILE A 9 1.23 -10.52 1.23
N PRO A 10 2.55 -10.34 1.43
CA PRO A 10 3.10 -9.97 2.73
C PRO A 10 2.62 -8.58 3.14
N ASP A 11 2.55 -8.31 4.44
CA ASP A 11 2.19 -6.97 4.93
C ASP A 11 3.21 -5.92 4.46
N PHE A 12 4.49 -6.24 4.56
CA PHE A 12 5.55 -5.51 3.89
C PHE A 12 6.76 -6.44 3.66
N GLU A 13 7.29 -6.44 2.44
CA GLU A 13 8.54 -7.11 2.08
C GLU A 13 9.33 -6.22 1.11
N ASP A 14 10.57 -5.91 1.49
CA ASP A 14 11.55 -5.30 0.60
C ASP A 14 12.48 -6.38 0.05
N ALA A 15 12.19 -6.84 -1.16
CA ALA A 15 12.73 -8.08 -1.69
C ALA A 15 14.19 -7.99 -2.18
N ILE A 16 14.77 -6.78 -2.29
CA ILE A 16 16.16 -6.60 -2.76
C ILE A 16 17.02 -5.97 -1.66
N PRO A 17 17.75 -6.79 -0.89
CA PRO A 17 18.72 -6.29 0.08
C PRO A 17 19.72 -5.32 -0.55
N GLY A 18 19.93 -4.16 0.12
CA GLY A 18 20.86 -3.13 -0.33
C GLY A 18 20.32 -2.20 -1.43
N GLN A 19 19.07 -2.38 -1.88
CA GLN A 19 18.40 -1.47 -2.81
C GLN A 19 16.98 -1.15 -2.32
N PRO A 20 16.87 -0.28 -1.30
CA PRO A 20 15.61 -0.03 -0.62
C PRO A 20 14.48 0.35 -1.59
N LEU A 21 13.31 -0.25 -1.39
CA LEU A 21 12.06 0.02 -2.11
C LEU A 21 12.09 -0.26 -3.62
N ARG A 22 13.18 -0.83 -4.14
CA ARG A 22 13.27 -1.19 -5.57
C ARG A 22 12.23 -2.25 -5.94
N VAL A 23 11.96 -3.18 -5.02
CA VAL A 23 10.90 -4.18 -5.12
C VAL A 23 10.25 -4.32 -3.75
N ALA A 24 9.43 -3.33 -3.41
CA ALA A 24 8.60 -3.36 -2.21
C ALA A 24 7.23 -3.94 -2.54
N MET A 25 6.84 -4.98 -1.82
CA MET A 25 5.48 -5.53 -1.82
C MET A 25 4.84 -5.20 -0.48
N TYR A 26 3.56 -4.86 -0.48
CA TYR A 26 2.83 -4.64 0.75
C TYR A 26 1.35 -4.91 0.60
N SER A 27 0.70 -5.23 1.72
CA SER A 27 -0.74 -5.45 1.76
C SER A 27 -1.48 -4.12 1.68
N ARG A 28 -2.70 -4.15 1.14
CA ARG A 28 -3.60 -2.98 1.13
C ARG A 28 -3.80 -2.41 2.54
N GLN A 29 -3.83 -3.29 3.54
CA GLN A 29 -3.98 -2.93 4.94
C GLN A 29 -2.76 -2.14 5.45
N HIS A 30 -1.55 -2.59 5.14
CA HIS A 30 -0.33 -1.88 5.49
C HIS A 30 -0.30 -0.45 4.90
N ALA A 31 -0.80 -0.27 3.68
CA ALA A 31 -0.90 1.05 3.06
C ALA A 31 -1.76 2.04 3.86
N ILE A 32 -2.87 1.55 4.43
CA ILE A 32 -3.78 2.36 5.25
C ILE A 32 -3.10 2.75 6.56
N GLU A 33 -2.45 1.79 7.22
CA GLU A 33 -1.76 1.99 8.50
C GLU A 33 -0.64 3.03 8.42
N LEU A 34 -0.04 3.23 7.24
CA LEU A 34 0.96 4.29 7.02
C LEU A 34 0.37 5.71 7.11
N VAL A 35 -0.94 5.88 6.87
CA VAL A 35 -1.60 7.19 6.84
C VAL A 35 -2.46 7.42 8.08
N GLU A 36 -2.95 6.35 8.73
CA GLU A 36 -3.74 6.45 9.94
C GLU A 36 -3.02 7.25 11.05
N GLY A 37 -3.74 8.21 11.65
CA GLY A 37 -3.19 9.04 12.73
C GLY A 37 -2.22 10.14 12.29
N THR A 38 -1.93 10.30 11.00
CA THR A 38 -0.99 11.32 10.49
C THR A 38 -1.60 12.70 10.22
N GLY A 39 -2.92 12.87 10.45
CA GLY A 39 -3.65 14.10 10.10
C GLY A 39 -4.14 14.14 8.65
N TRP A 40 -4.06 13.02 7.93
CA TRP A 40 -4.54 12.87 6.56
C TRP A 40 -5.68 11.86 6.49
N HIS A 41 -6.72 12.20 5.73
CA HIS A 41 -7.81 11.31 5.35
C HIS A 41 -7.49 10.68 3.99
N ILE A 42 -7.73 9.36 3.84
CA ILE A 42 -7.53 8.66 2.56
C ILE A 42 -8.80 8.80 1.72
N ASP A 43 -8.75 9.59 0.65
CA ASP A 43 -9.86 9.75 -0.30
C ASP A 43 -9.95 8.54 -1.25
N SER A 44 -8.80 8.04 -1.71
CA SER A 44 -8.74 6.80 -2.48
C SER A 44 -7.40 6.09 -2.38
N LEU A 45 -7.44 4.76 -2.50
CA LEU A 45 -6.27 3.90 -2.69
C LEU A 45 -6.47 3.14 -4.00
N ASN A 46 -5.58 3.38 -4.95
CA ASN A 46 -5.79 3.04 -6.35
C ASN A 46 -4.87 1.91 -6.81
N ASP A 47 -5.29 1.24 -7.88
CA ASP A 47 -4.48 0.23 -8.56
C ASP A 47 -3.24 0.84 -9.23
N PRO A 48 -2.19 0.03 -9.45
CA PRO A 48 -1.01 0.46 -10.20
C PRO A 48 -1.33 1.04 -11.59
N LEU A 49 -0.56 2.04 -12.01
CA LEU A 49 -0.49 2.58 -13.37
C LEU A 49 0.84 2.22 -14.02
N GLU A 50 1.00 2.50 -15.32
CA GLU A 50 2.20 2.17 -16.12
C GLU A 50 3.53 2.54 -15.44
N HIS A 51 3.55 3.66 -14.69
CA HIS A 51 4.75 4.16 -14.01
C HIS A 51 4.55 4.38 -12.50
N VAL A 52 3.42 3.92 -11.93
CA VAL A 52 3.10 4.13 -10.52
C VAL A 52 2.66 2.80 -9.95
N GLN A 53 3.47 2.19 -9.08
CA GLN A 53 3.09 0.90 -8.50
C GLN A 53 1.93 1.03 -7.52
N HIS A 54 1.95 2.02 -6.63
CA HIS A 54 0.91 2.22 -5.64
C HIS A 54 0.79 3.70 -5.31
N TYR A 55 -0.43 4.22 -5.26
CA TYR A 55 -0.65 5.60 -4.87
C TYR A 55 -1.98 5.80 -4.14
N MET A 56 -1.95 6.74 -3.20
CA MET A 56 -3.09 7.19 -2.43
C MET A 56 -3.36 8.65 -2.73
N ILE A 57 -4.64 9.02 -2.81
CA ILE A 57 -5.08 10.40 -2.79
C ILE A 57 -5.55 10.68 -1.37
N CYS A 58 -4.99 11.73 -0.76
CA CYS A 58 -5.31 12.10 0.61
C CYS A 58 -5.66 13.58 0.71
N SER A 59 -6.53 13.90 1.65
CA SER A 59 -6.92 15.26 2.03
C SER A 59 -6.56 15.51 3.51
N PRO A 60 -6.25 16.76 3.91
CA PRO A 60 -6.05 17.09 5.33
C PRO A 60 -7.33 16.84 6.13
N ILE A 61 -7.17 16.35 7.37
CA ILE A 61 -8.25 16.29 8.37
C ILE A 61 -8.51 17.68 8.96
#